data_AF-A0A3B9PU10-F1
#
_entry.id   AF-A0A3B9PU10-F1
#
_cell.length_a   1.000
_cell.length_b   1.000
_cell.length_c   1.000
_cell.angle_alpha   90.00
_cell.angle_beta   90.00
_cell.angle_gamma   90.00
#
_symmetry.space_group_name_H-M   'P 1'
#
loop_
_entity.id
_entity.type
_entity.pdbx_description
1 polymer ?
#
loop_
_entity_poly.entity_id
_entity_poly.type
_entity_poly.pdbx_seq_one_letter_code
_entity_poly.pdbx_strand_id
1 'polypeptide(L)'
;MALQAIEKGRKVHTYAYGTAQYHWAISPKDKWVLFDVKKDPQCENDLADKRPGLVARLDKAYSKWWDDTYPEMIAMGGDAGNPDEGRQAAKKSSSWKGKTSDKE
;
A
#
# COMPACT_ATOMS: atom_id res chain seq x y z
N MET A 1 -8.54 9.27 2.80
CA MET A 1 -7.84 8.29 1.95
C MET A 1 -7.51 7.08 2.82
N ALA A 2 -7.74 5.85 2.38
CA ALA A 2 -7.79 4.67 3.24
C ALA A 2 -6.54 4.46 4.13
N LEU A 3 -5.33 4.61 3.58
CA LEU A 3 -4.06 4.54 4.31
C LEU A 3 -4.03 5.45 5.54
N GLN A 4 -4.39 6.73 5.40
CA GLN A 4 -4.45 7.67 6.53
C GLN A 4 -5.45 7.25 7.62
N ALA A 5 -6.53 6.58 7.24
CA ALA A 5 -7.51 6.10 8.20
C ALA A 5 -7.01 4.82 8.91
N ILE A 6 -6.24 3.99 8.21
CA ILE A 6 -5.54 2.83 8.77
C ILE A 6 -4.46 3.33 9.71
N GLU A 7 -3.57 4.25 9.32
CA GLU A 7 -2.59 4.87 10.25
C GLU A 7 -3.22 5.40 11.55
N LYS A 8 -4.46 5.91 11.48
CA LYS A 8 -5.23 6.39 12.65
C LYS A 8 -5.95 5.29 13.46
N GLY A 9 -5.66 4.02 13.20
CA GLY A 9 -6.19 2.89 13.97
C GLY A 9 -7.36 2.12 13.33
N ARG A 10 -7.73 2.38 12.07
CA ARG A 10 -8.74 1.55 11.38
C ARG A 10 -8.21 0.13 11.21
N LYS A 11 -8.97 -0.85 11.69
CA LYS A 11 -8.60 -2.28 11.66
C LYS A 11 -9.11 -3.06 10.45
N VAL A 12 -10.05 -2.48 9.69
CA VAL A 12 -10.68 -3.14 8.54
C VAL A 12 -10.48 -2.31 7.28
N HIS A 13 -9.99 -2.94 6.22
CA HIS A 13 -9.96 -2.37 4.87
C HIS A 13 -10.11 -3.48 3.82
N THR A 14 -10.18 -3.10 2.53
CA THR A 14 -10.29 -4.04 1.42
C THR A 14 -9.21 -5.12 1.54
N TYR A 15 -9.62 -6.39 1.48
CA TYR A 15 -8.74 -7.55 1.63
C TYR A 15 -8.02 -7.69 2.99
N ALA A 16 -8.39 -6.90 4.01
CA ALA A 16 -7.80 -6.95 5.34
C ALA A 16 -8.86 -6.72 6.44
N TYR A 17 -9.57 -7.79 6.79
CA TYR A 17 -10.64 -7.78 7.80
C TYR A 17 -10.06 -8.02 9.20
N GLY A 18 -9.95 -6.96 10.00
CA GLY A 18 -9.37 -7.00 11.36
C GLY A 18 -7.85 -6.87 11.38
N THR A 19 -7.19 -7.00 10.22
CA THR A 19 -5.73 -7.02 10.07
C THR A 19 -5.21 -5.86 9.21
N ALA A 20 -5.99 -4.79 9.03
CA ALA A 20 -5.60 -3.68 8.14
C ALA A 20 -4.31 -2.98 8.57
N GLN A 21 -4.05 -2.87 9.88
CA GLN A 21 -2.79 -2.31 10.39
C GLN A 21 -1.58 -3.07 9.86
N TYR A 22 -1.66 -4.40 9.90
CA TYR A 22 -0.60 -5.27 9.42
C TYR A 22 -0.51 -5.26 7.89
N HIS A 23 -1.60 -5.31 7.14
CA HIS A 23 -1.49 -5.45 5.68
C HIS A 23 -1.24 -4.12 4.94
N TRP A 24 -1.64 -3.00 5.55
CA TRP A 24 -1.68 -1.70 4.87
C TRP A 24 -0.90 -0.60 5.58
N ALA A 25 -0.37 -0.82 6.80
CA ALA A 25 0.33 0.21 7.58
C ALA A 25 1.65 -0.29 8.23
N ILE A 26 2.36 -1.23 7.58
CA ILE A 26 3.64 -1.75 8.09
C ILE A 26 4.71 -0.66 8.16
N SER A 27 4.74 0.26 7.19
CA SER A 27 5.77 1.28 7.07
C SER A 27 5.26 2.66 7.53
N PRO A 28 5.96 3.35 8.44
CA PRO A 28 5.67 4.74 8.77
C PRO A 28 5.79 5.67 7.55
N LYS A 29 5.02 6.75 7.55
CA LYS A 29 4.82 7.63 6.39
C LYS A 29 6.09 8.27 5.79
N ASP A 30 7.17 8.42 6.54
CA ASP A 30 8.35 9.17 6.09
C ASP A 30 9.66 8.42 6.42
N LYS A 31 9.63 7.08 6.44
CA LYS A 31 10.77 6.25 6.82
C LYS A 31 10.83 4.96 5.99
N TRP A 32 12.04 4.57 5.59
CA TRP A 32 12.34 3.22 5.12
C TRP A 32 12.31 2.21 6.27
N VAL A 33 11.67 1.07 6.03
CA VAL A 33 11.72 -0.11 6.90
C VAL A 33 12.49 -1.22 6.22
N LEU A 34 13.22 -2.03 7.00
CA LEU A 34 14.03 -3.12 6.46
C LEU A 34 13.78 -4.40 7.24
N PHE A 35 13.31 -5.45 6.56
CA PHE A 35 13.05 -6.75 7.16
C PHE A 35 13.87 -7.86 6.49
N ASP A 36 14.32 -8.84 7.28
CA ASP A 36 14.87 -10.10 6.76
C ASP A 36 13.73 -11.12 6.67
N VAL A 37 12.97 -11.07 5.57
CA VAL A 37 11.74 -11.89 5.39
C VAL A 37 11.96 -13.40 5.51
N LYS A 38 13.20 -13.90 5.37
CA LYS A 38 13.52 -15.32 5.59
C LYS A 38 13.51 -15.70 7.06
N LYS A 39 13.85 -14.76 7.95
CA LYS A 39 13.91 -14.97 9.41
C LYS A 39 12.75 -14.32 10.14
N ASP A 40 12.15 -13.30 9.53
CA ASP A 40 11.05 -12.50 10.03
C ASP A 40 9.99 -12.35 8.91
N PRO A 41 9.26 -13.44 8.57
CA PRO A 41 8.24 -13.40 7.53
C PRO A 41 7.03 -12.54 7.90
N GLN A 42 6.89 -12.19 9.18
CA GLN A 42 5.82 -11.33 9.69
C GLN A 42 6.22 -9.85 9.68
N CYS A 43 7.46 -9.50 9.30
CA CYS A 43 7.94 -8.11 9.25
C CYS A 43 7.72 -7.36 10.59
N GLU A 44 7.99 -8.02 11.72
CA GLU A 44 7.80 -7.43 13.05
C GLU A 44 9.04 -6.72 13.59
N ASN A 45 10.23 -7.04 13.05
CA ASN A 45 11.51 -6.55 13.54
C ASN A 45 12.20 -5.67 12.49
N ASP A 46 11.88 -4.38 12.51
CA ASP A 46 12.53 -3.40 11.65
C ASP A 46 14.03 -3.29 11.94
N LEU A 47 14.84 -3.48 10.91
CA LEU A 47 16.29 -3.44 10.93
C LEU A 47 16.87 -2.14 10.38
N ALA A 48 16.04 -1.18 9.94
CA ALA A 48 16.48 0.03 9.25
C ALA A 48 17.52 0.81 10.08
N ASP A 49 17.22 1.04 11.35
CA ASP A 49 18.10 1.77 12.28
C ASP A 49 19.36 0.97 12.65
N LYS A 50 19.29 -0.36 12.58
CA LYS A 50 20.42 -1.27 12.86
C LYS A 50 21.34 -1.44 11.65
N ARG A 51 20.88 -1.12 10.43
CA ARG A 51 21.61 -1.35 9.17
C ARG A 51 21.49 -0.16 8.20
N PRO A 52 21.85 1.07 8.61
CA PRO A 52 21.63 2.27 7.81
C PRO A 52 22.37 2.26 6.46
N GLY A 53 23.58 1.69 6.40
CA GLY A 53 24.32 1.55 5.14
C GLY A 53 23.67 0.60 4.13
N LEU A 54 22.96 -0.44 4.61
CA LEU A 54 22.21 -1.33 3.73
C LEU A 54 20.95 -0.64 3.20
N VAL A 55 20.25 0.10 4.05
CA VAL A 55 19.11 0.93 3.64
C VAL A 55 19.52 1.89 2.54
N ALA A 56 20.58 2.68 2.74
CA ALA A 56 21.06 3.63 1.74
C ALA A 56 21.43 2.97 0.39
N ARG A 57 22.01 1.77 0.43
CA ARG A 57 22.34 1.02 -0.79
C ARG A 57 21.09 0.57 -1.54
N LEU A 58 20.08 0.07 -0.82
CA LEU A 58 18.83 -0.40 -1.40
C LEU A 58 17.99 0.76 -1.94
N ASP A 59 17.89 1.84 -1.19
CA ASP A 59 17.24 3.10 -1.60
C ASP A 59 17.83 3.60 -2.92
N LYS A 60 19.16 3.74 -3.01
CA LYS A 60 19.83 4.14 -4.26
C LYS A 60 19.53 3.20 -5.43
N ALA A 61 19.49 1.90 -5.21
CA ALA A 61 19.17 0.92 -6.26
C ALA A 61 17.70 1.03 -6.71
N TYR A 62 16.78 1.21 -5.75
CA TYR A 62 15.37 1.43 -6.02
C TYR A 62 15.14 2.73 -6.79
N SER A 63 15.69 3.86 -6.34
CA SER A 63 15.54 5.16 -7.02
C SER A 63 16.02 5.07 -8.46
N LYS A 64 17.19 4.46 -8.70
CA LYS A 64 17.68 4.28 -10.07
C LYS A 64 16.70 3.47 -10.93
N TRP A 65 16.23 2.34 -10.42
CA TRP A 65 15.27 1.52 -11.16
C TRP A 65 13.97 2.26 -11.43
N TRP A 66 13.49 3.04 -10.46
CA TRP A 66 12.28 3.83 -10.58
C TRP A 66 12.41 4.96 -11.59
N ASP A 67 13.54 5.68 -11.60
CA ASP A 67 13.83 6.73 -12.59
C ASP A 67 13.80 6.17 -14.02
N ASP A 68 14.28 4.93 -14.20
CA ASP A 68 14.27 4.24 -15.49
C ASP A 68 12.85 3.72 -15.84
N THR A 69 12.10 3.18 -14.87
CA THR A 69 10.81 2.48 -15.10
C THR A 69 9.60 3.42 -15.15
N TYR A 70 9.59 4.47 -14.34
CA TYR A 70 8.44 5.37 -14.18
C TYR A 70 8.00 6.01 -15.50
N PRO A 71 8.89 6.56 -16.34
CA PRO A 71 8.49 7.15 -17.62
C PRO A 71 7.82 6.13 -18.55
N GLU A 72 8.32 4.89 -18.60
CA GLU A 72 7.74 3.83 -19.41
C GLU A 72 6.34 3.43 -18.91
N MET A 73 6.19 3.29 -17.59
CA MET A 73 4.90 2.99 -16.96
C MET A 73 3.85 4.06 -17.30
N ILE A 74 4.22 5.34 -17.24
CA ILE A 74 3.32 6.45 -17.61
C ILE A 74 3.01 6.45 -19.11
N ALA A 75 4.01 6.26 -19.98
CA ALA A 75 3.78 6.18 -21.42
C ALA A 75 2.84 5.02 -21.82
N MET A 76 2.86 3.92 -21.06
CA MET A 76 1.92 2.79 -21.21
C MET A 76 0.53 3.06 -20.61
N GLY A 77 0.28 4.26 -20.08
CA GLY A 77 -1.01 4.65 -19.53
C GLY A 77 -1.22 4.25 -18.06
N GLY A 78 -0.15 4.07 -17.27
CA GLY A 78 -0.24 3.75 -15.84
C GLY A 78 -1.03 4.76 -15.02
N ASP A 79 -1.17 6.00 -15.49
CA ASP A 79 -1.99 7.06 -14.91
C ASP A 79 -3.24 7.41 -15.74
N ALA A 80 -3.45 6.75 -16.88
CA ALA A 80 -4.53 7.04 -17.83
C ALA A 80 -5.93 6.61 -17.33
N GLY A 81 -6.05 6.22 -16.07
CA GLY A 81 -7.28 5.70 -15.48
C GLY A 81 -8.52 6.53 -15.81
N ASN A 82 -9.70 5.90 -15.80
CA ASN A 82 -10.93 6.58 -16.17
C ASN A 82 -11.31 7.62 -15.09
N PRO A 83 -11.35 8.93 -15.40
CA PRO A 83 -11.65 9.97 -14.41
C PRO A 83 -13.07 9.85 -13.82
N ASP A 84 -13.98 9.15 -14.49
CA ASP A 84 -15.34 8.90 -14.01
C ASP A 84 -15.50 7.60 -13.22
N GLU A 85 -14.46 6.74 -13.09
CA GLU A 85 -14.57 5.44 -12.41
C GLU A 85 -15.13 5.55 -10.99
N GLY A 86 -14.63 6.50 -10.19
CA GLY A 86 -15.14 6.74 -8.84
C GLY A 86 -16.61 7.21 -8.83
N ARG A 87 -17.01 8.02 -9.81
CA ARG A 87 -18.38 8.51 -9.97
C ARG A 87 -19.33 7.39 -10.39
N GLN A 88 -18.89 6.51 -11.29
CA GLN A 88 -19.65 5.34 -11.72
C GLN A 88 -19.78 4.31 -10.59
N ALA A 89 -18.70 4.05 -9.85
CA ALA A 89 -18.70 3.17 -8.68
C ALA A 89 -19.69 3.66 -7.60
N ALA A 90 -19.71 4.97 -7.31
CA ALA A 90 -20.64 5.56 -6.35
C ALA A 90 -22.10 5.46 -6.81
N LYS A 91 -22.39 5.69 -8.10
CA LYS A 91 -23.73 5.48 -8.66
C LYS A 91 -24.16 4.02 -8.50
N LYS A 92 -23.28 3.07 -8.87
CA LYS A 92 -23.55 1.63 -8.77
C LYS A 92 -23.83 1.20 -7.33
N SER A 93 -23.03 1.65 -6.36
CA SER A 93 -23.25 1.35 -4.94
C SER A 93 -24.56 1.95 -4.42
N SER A 94 -24.90 3.19 -4.81
CA SER A 94 -26.17 3.82 -4.40
C SER A 94 -27.40 3.13 -4.99
N SER A 95 -27.26 2.49 -6.15
CA SER A 95 -28.34 1.77 -6.83
C SER A 95 -28.53 0.32 -6.36
N TRP A 96 -27.58 -0.21 -5.58
CA TRP A 96 -27.60 -1.60 -5.12
C TRP A 96 -28.61 -1.79 -3.99
N LYS A 97 -29.56 -2.72 -4.17
CA LYS A 97 -30.61 -3.06 -3.18
C LYS A 97 -30.49 -4.47 -2.59
N GLY A 98 -29.45 -5.23 -2.96
CA GLY A 98 -29.23 -6.60 -2.47
C GLY A 98 -28.52 -6.67 -1.12
N LYS A 99 -28.48 -7.86 -0.51
CA LYS A 99 -27.66 -8.09 0.69
C LYS A 99 -26.18 -8.00 0.34
N THR A 100 -25.41 -7.23 1.13
CA THR A 100 -23.95 -7.20 1.07
C THR A 100 -23.41 -8.35 1.93
N SER A 101 -22.61 -9.23 1.35
CA SER A 101 -22.11 -10.45 2.01
C SER A 101 -20.96 -10.22 3.00
N ASP A 102 -20.51 -8.97 3.19
CA ASP A 102 -19.36 -8.61 4.05
C ASP A 102 -19.67 -8.57 5.57
N LYS A 103 -20.83 -9.09 6.00
CA LYS A 103 -21.21 -9.15 7.42
C LYS A 103 -21.73 -10.54 7.79
N GLU A 104 -20.83 -11.50 7.86
CA GLU A 104 -20.96 -12.70 8.70
C GLU A 104 -19.78 -12.76 9.67
#